data_AF-A0AAW5ULR0-F1
#
_entry.id   AF-A0AAW5ULR0-F1
#
_cell.length_a   1.000
_cell.length_b   1.000
_cell.length_c   1.000
_cell.angle_alpha   90.00
_cell.angle_beta   90.00
_cell.angle_gamma   90.00
#
_symmetry.space_group_name_H-M   'P 1'
#
loop_
_entity.id
_entity.type
_entity.pdbx_description
1 polymer ?
#
loop_
_entity_poly.entity_id
_entity_poly.type
_entity_poly.pdbx_seq_one_letter_code
_entity_poly.pdbx_strand_id
1 'polypeptide(L)'
;MADVTFNIYGGNNQILPNATKAEQNFYGDQFAEKTLAKDGEAPQPLTEEEQALSIYINKVESLRGYITLLRSCKTARDLGEVVATMRQQEPSLTDELIVKQSFISLLLPFVPKWEKGQTIDRLAKDLDREIVSICHNINDELANNASLDESQRKLGMLIVRLFKKVLDFKKGAEIDAETMNLIEEVFDTVVKDDSIIDLSHLNYTDTFKNIIVEILQKSIHESNNPILRHIYKNMLDIEQLLAGYFYGFYTGQNSYIRDYLYISWILWAYLVSEEQRKAQEDVAVEIKDNHTIYDQLDGKDCQVITFNYTSYASQASPTALYFHGSLKEYVDVENKNDFLHDDLTTIDLEDFFKNQLAAEISFDPDHKSIPIPSFLPPLKLRPVISKHYIDTWYHASQMVLRASKIIILGYSFSSADNYFCDMLRENHDAQIIIIDKNMETTSRNVCRCLQLDANRYTRQIKDGHEIRKYNNRVTIIGADLSDINLDDV
;
A
#
# COMPACT_ATOMS: atom_id res chain seq x y z
N MET A 1 27.88 -31.84 -35.55
CA MET A 1 26.82 -31.89 -34.51
C MET A 1 27.01 -30.66 -33.65
N ALA A 2 25.98 -29.82 -33.56
CA ALA A 2 26.07 -28.52 -32.90
C ALA A 2 25.58 -28.67 -31.45
N ASP A 3 26.50 -28.54 -30.51
CA ASP A 3 26.15 -28.42 -29.09
C ASP A 3 25.63 -27.00 -28.85
N VAL A 4 24.49 -26.88 -28.16
CA VAL A 4 23.92 -25.59 -27.76
C VAL A 4 24.26 -25.36 -26.29
N THR A 5 25.01 -24.29 -26.01
CA THR A 5 25.35 -23.87 -24.65
C THR A 5 24.54 -22.63 -24.28
N PHE A 6 23.76 -22.72 -23.21
CA PHE A 6 23.07 -21.57 -22.62
C PHE A 6 23.86 -21.08 -21.40
N ASN A 7 24.28 -19.82 -21.44
CA ASN A 7 24.91 -19.17 -20.29
C ASN A 7 23.83 -18.50 -19.45
N ILE A 8 23.63 -18.99 -18.23
CA ILE A 8 22.80 -18.36 -17.21
C ILE A 8 23.75 -17.87 -16.12
N TYR A 9 23.58 -16.63 -15.66
CA TYR A 9 24.47 -16.05 -14.64
C TYR A 9 24.50 -16.94 -13.40
N GLY A 10 25.65 -17.62 -13.18
CA GLY A 10 25.89 -18.53 -12.06
C GLY A 10 26.22 -19.98 -12.42
N GLY A 11 26.16 -20.41 -13.69
CA GLY A 11 26.63 -21.74 -14.11
C GLY A 11 26.30 -22.14 -15.55
N ASN A 12 27.09 -23.04 -16.14
CA ASN A 12 26.88 -23.59 -17.49
C ASN A 12 26.08 -24.89 -17.44
N ASN A 13 25.08 -25.03 -18.31
CA ASN A 13 24.40 -26.30 -18.58
C ASN A 13 24.67 -26.74 -20.03
N GLN A 14 25.19 -27.96 -20.20
CA GLN A 14 25.42 -28.59 -21.51
C GLN A 14 24.36 -29.66 -21.74
N ILE A 15 23.58 -29.52 -22.82
CA ILE A 15 22.54 -30.48 -23.19
C ILE A 15 22.99 -31.22 -24.44
N LEU A 16 23.14 -32.54 -24.32
CA LEU A 16 23.45 -33.42 -25.44
C LEU A 16 22.15 -33.86 -26.14
N PRO A 17 22.10 -33.95 -27.47
CA PRO A 17 20.87 -34.20 -28.24
C PRO A 17 20.22 -35.57 -28.00
N ASN A 18 20.88 -36.49 -27.28
CA ASN A 18 20.39 -37.85 -27.02
C ASN A 18 20.03 -38.09 -25.54
N ALA A 19 19.99 -37.05 -24.71
CA ALA A 19 19.72 -37.20 -23.28
C ALA A 19 18.23 -37.47 -23.01
N THR A 20 17.92 -38.62 -22.38
CA THR A 20 16.55 -39.00 -21.96
C THR A 20 16.19 -38.54 -20.54
N LYS A 21 17.14 -37.99 -19.78
CA LYS A 21 16.94 -37.43 -18.45
C LYS A 21 17.97 -36.34 -18.18
N ALA A 22 17.56 -35.26 -17.52
CA ALA A 22 18.44 -34.21 -17.00
C ALA A 22 18.25 -34.11 -15.48
N GLU A 23 19.35 -34.16 -14.73
CA GLU A 23 19.39 -33.92 -13.28
C GLU A 23 20.37 -32.79 -12.99
N GLN A 24 19.93 -31.81 -12.20
CA GLN A 24 20.75 -30.68 -11.78
C GLN A 24 20.93 -30.75 -10.26
N ASN A 25 22.17 -30.97 -9.82
CA ASN A 25 22.53 -31.00 -8.40
C ASN A 25 23.16 -29.65 -8.01
N PHE A 26 22.59 -28.98 -7.01
CA PHE A 26 23.12 -27.73 -6.45
C PHE A 26 23.87 -28.01 -5.14
N TYR A 27 25.18 -27.75 -5.12
CA TYR A 27 26.06 -27.92 -3.94
C TYR A 27 26.57 -26.56 -3.46
N GLY A 28 25.67 -25.70 -2.96
CA GLY A 28 26.00 -24.34 -2.51
C GLY A 28 26.85 -24.27 -1.24
N ASP A 29 26.79 -25.31 -0.42
CA ASP A 29 27.52 -25.52 0.84
C ASP A 29 29.02 -25.80 0.63
N GLN A 30 29.37 -26.57 -0.40
CA GLN A 30 30.78 -26.97 -0.66
C GLN A 30 31.64 -25.85 -1.28
N PHE A 31 31.02 -24.79 -1.81
CA PHE A 31 31.74 -23.64 -2.39
C PHE A 31 32.31 -22.69 -1.31
N ALA A 32 31.63 -22.59 -0.16
CA ALA A 32 32.08 -21.78 0.98
C ALA A 32 33.31 -22.41 1.66
N GLU A 33 33.31 -23.73 1.87
CA GLU A 33 34.43 -24.46 2.49
C GLU A 33 35.74 -24.31 1.70
N LYS A 34 35.69 -24.37 0.36
CA LYS A 34 36.89 -24.22 -0.49
C LYS A 34 37.40 -22.78 -0.63
N THR A 35 36.54 -21.79 -0.44
CA THR A 35 36.94 -20.37 -0.56
C THR A 35 37.56 -19.83 0.73
N LEU A 36 37.23 -20.44 1.88
CA LEU A 36 37.66 -20.01 3.22
C LEU A 36 38.93 -20.70 3.72
N ALA A 37 39.36 -21.80 3.10
CA ALA A 37 40.66 -22.41 3.37
C ALA A 37 41.80 -21.59 2.73
N LYS A 38 42.12 -20.43 3.30
CA LYS A 38 43.43 -19.79 3.09
C LYS A 38 44.40 -20.32 4.14
N ASP A 39 45.43 -21.01 3.66
CA ASP A 39 46.57 -21.47 4.41
C ASP A 39 47.22 -20.36 5.26
N GLY A 40 47.46 -20.63 6.55
CA GLY A 40 48.71 -20.21 7.21
C GLY A 40 48.75 -18.96 8.10
N GLU A 41 47.63 -18.38 8.56
CA GLU A 41 47.67 -17.32 9.59
C GLU A 41 47.29 -17.85 10.98
N ALA A 42 48.09 -17.50 12.00
CA ALA A 42 47.81 -17.86 13.39
C ALA A 42 46.47 -17.24 13.85
N PRO A 43 45.60 -18.00 14.53
CA PRO A 43 44.26 -17.53 14.88
C PRO A 43 44.31 -16.32 15.81
N GLN A 44 43.62 -15.24 15.42
CA GLN A 44 43.46 -14.05 16.24
C GLN A 44 42.75 -14.39 17.57
N PRO A 45 43.18 -13.82 18.70
CA PRO A 45 42.53 -14.04 19.99
C PRO A 45 41.05 -13.60 19.95
N LEU A 46 40.18 -14.35 20.62
CA LEU A 46 38.74 -14.05 20.73
C LEU A 46 38.52 -12.80 21.59
N THR A 47 37.60 -11.92 21.18
CA THR A 47 37.17 -10.78 22.02
C THR A 47 36.35 -11.26 23.22
N GLU A 48 36.11 -10.41 24.22
CA GLU A 48 35.34 -10.76 25.43
C GLU A 48 33.91 -11.22 25.07
N GLU A 49 33.28 -10.58 24.08
CA GLU A 49 31.96 -10.98 23.59
C GLU A 49 32.01 -12.35 22.89
N GLU A 50 33.06 -12.61 22.11
CA GLU A 50 33.24 -13.88 21.40
C GLU A 50 33.53 -15.03 22.36
N GLN A 51 34.23 -14.75 23.45
CA GLN A 51 34.44 -15.71 24.55
C GLN A 51 33.11 -16.09 25.21
N ALA A 52 32.19 -15.15 25.42
CA ALA A 52 30.88 -15.43 26.01
C ALA A 52 30.01 -16.35 25.14
N LEU A 53 30.11 -16.23 23.80
CA LEU A 53 29.41 -17.13 22.87
C LEU A 53 30.14 -18.47 22.68
N SER A 54 31.47 -18.50 22.85
CA SER A 54 32.29 -19.73 22.74
C SER A 54 31.96 -20.81 23.77
N ILE A 55 31.29 -20.44 24.87
CA ILE A 55 30.80 -21.39 25.89
C ILE A 55 29.78 -22.38 25.27
N TYR A 56 29.07 -21.96 24.23
CA TYR A 56 28.05 -22.76 23.57
C TYR A 56 28.51 -23.34 22.23
N ILE A 57 29.68 -22.93 21.72
CA ILE A 57 30.17 -23.27 20.38
C ILE A 57 31.65 -23.68 20.50
N ASN A 58 31.88 -24.99 20.54
CA ASN A 58 33.18 -25.56 20.91
C ASN A 58 34.27 -25.36 19.83
N LYS A 59 33.88 -25.16 18.57
CA LYS A 59 34.81 -24.98 17.45
C LYS A 59 34.95 -23.50 17.12
N VAL A 60 36.17 -22.97 17.21
CA VAL A 60 36.49 -21.57 16.90
C VAL A 60 36.14 -21.19 15.46
N GLU A 61 36.31 -22.11 14.51
CA GLU A 61 35.96 -21.90 13.10
C GLU A 61 34.44 -21.75 12.91
N SER A 62 33.64 -22.64 13.54
CA SER A 62 32.18 -22.54 13.55
C SER A 62 31.72 -21.22 14.18
N LEU A 63 32.29 -20.86 15.34
CA LEU A 63 31.99 -19.62 16.06
C LEU A 63 32.21 -18.38 15.17
N ARG A 64 33.33 -18.31 14.45
CA ARG A 64 33.64 -17.20 13.53
C ARG A 64 32.70 -17.19 12.32
N GLY A 65 32.33 -18.36 11.80
CA GLY A 65 31.31 -18.49 10.74
C GLY A 65 29.96 -17.93 11.18
N TYR A 66 29.51 -18.31 12.37
CA TYR A 66 28.27 -17.82 12.96
C TYR A 66 28.29 -16.32 13.25
N ILE A 67 29.38 -15.77 13.78
CA ILE A 67 29.52 -14.32 13.99
C ILE A 67 29.42 -13.56 12.65
N THR A 68 29.96 -14.12 11.57
CA THR A 68 29.85 -13.52 10.23
C THR A 68 28.40 -13.50 9.75
N LEU A 69 27.66 -14.60 9.95
CA LEU A 69 26.23 -14.67 9.64
C LEU A 69 25.42 -13.68 10.49
N LEU A 70 25.67 -13.62 11.81
CA LEU A 70 25.04 -12.67 12.73
C LEU A 70 25.25 -11.21 12.31
N ARG A 71 26.48 -10.85 11.89
CA ARG A 71 26.80 -9.49 11.39
C ARG A 71 26.13 -9.16 10.07
N SER A 72 25.73 -10.17 9.31
CA SER A 72 25.02 -10.02 8.04
C SER A 72 23.50 -9.84 8.23
N CYS A 73 22.95 -10.22 9.38
CA CYS A 73 21.52 -10.10 9.70
C CYS A 73 21.05 -8.65 9.62
N LYS A 74 19.93 -8.44 8.91
CA LYS A 74 19.24 -7.15 8.75
C LYS A 74 17.86 -7.15 9.39
N THR A 75 17.28 -8.33 9.63
CA THR A 75 15.92 -8.50 10.16
C THR A 75 15.85 -9.60 11.21
N ALA A 76 14.83 -9.56 12.09
CA ALA A 76 14.59 -10.57 13.13
C ALA A 76 14.51 -12.01 12.60
N ARG A 77 14.06 -12.17 11.36
CA ARG A 77 14.02 -13.45 10.65
C ARG A 77 15.41 -13.98 10.35
N ASP A 78 16.30 -13.14 9.83
CA ASP A 78 17.69 -13.53 9.53
C ASP A 78 18.38 -14.06 10.78
N LEU A 79 18.17 -13.42 11.93
CA LEU A 79 18.68 -13.91 13.22
C LEU A 79 18.05 -15.25 13.60
N GLY A 80 16.72 -15.39 13.47
CA GLY A 80 16.02 -16.64 13.76
C GLY A 80 16.52 -17.81 12.92
N GLU A 81 16.79 -17.59 11.63
CA GLU A 81 17.34 -18.60 10.71
C GLU A 81 18.79 -18.98 11.09
N VAL A 82 19.61 -17.99 11.47
CA VAL A 82 20.98 -18.24 11.95
C VAL A 82 20.96 -19.00 13.29
N VAL A 83 20.10 -18.63 14.23
CA VAL A 83 19.96 -19.31 15.53
C VAL A 83 19.42 -20.74 15.36
N ALA A 84 18.48 -20.95 14.44
CA ALA A 84 18.00 -22.29 14.09
C ALA A 84 19.14 -23.14 13.49
N THR A 85 19.98 -22.54 12.65
CA THR A 85 21.16 -23.21 12.09
C THR A 85 22.19 -23.55 13.18
N MET A 86 22.48 -22.62 14.09
CA MET A 86 23.35 -22.87 15.25
C MET A 86 22.80 -24.03 16.10
N ARG A 87 21.50 -24.04 16.39
CA ARG A 87 20.86 -25.12 17.15
C ARG A 87 20.98 -26.47 16.45
N GLN A 88 20.82 -26.52 15.13
CA GLN A 88 20.94 -27.76 14.36
C GLN A 88 22.36 -28.32 14.37
N GLN A 89 23.37 -27.46 14.44
CA GLN A 89 24.77 -27.82 14.26
C GLN A 89 25.55 -27.93 15.58
N GLU A 90 25.12 -27.25 16.64
CA GLU A 90 25.79 -27.21 17.95
C GLU A 90 24.93 -27.88 19.04
N PRO A 91 25.28 -29.10 19.50
CA PRO A 91 24.47 -29.87 20.46
C PRO A 91 24.27 -29.19 21.84
N SER A 92 25.13 -28.25 22.19
CA SER A 92 25.07 -27.43 23.41
C SER A 92 23.94 -26.40 23.40
N LEU A 93 23.35 -26.13 22.23
CA LEU A 93 22.21 -25.21 22.08
C LEU A 93 20.90 -26.00 22.10
N THR A 94 20.18 -25.95 23.20
CA THR A 94 18.86 -26.60 23.35
C THR A 94 17.72 -25.66 22.96
N ASP A 95 16.57 -26.22 22.59
CA ASP A 95 15.37 -25.44 22.24
C ASP A 95 14.93 -24.49 23.38
N GLU A 96 15.10 -24.93 24.63
CA GLU A 96 14.80 -24.13 25.82
C GLU A 96 15.83 -23.00 26.05
N LEU A 97 17.09 -23.19 25.63
CA LEU A 97 18.14 -22.19 25.80
C LEU A 97 18.02 -21.07 24.77
N ILE A 98 17.78 -21.42 23.50
CA ILE A 98 17.78 -20.44 22.41
C ILE A 98 16.65 -19.40 22.50
N VAL A 99 15.57 -19.73 23.22
CA VAL A 99 14.43 -18.83 23.47
C VAL A 99 14.62 -17.96 24.73
N LYS A 100 15.65 -18.20 25.55
CA LYS A 100 15.90 -17.42 26.78
C LYS A 100 16.47 -16.04 26.45
N GLN A 101 15.95 -15.02 27.12
CA GLN A 101 16.44 -13.64 27.02
C GLN A 101 17.95 -13.52 27.26
N SER A 102 18.50 -14.33 28.17
CA SER A 102 19.94 -14.36 28.46
C SER A 102 20.76 -14.78 27.23
N PHE A 103 20.31 -15.77 26.47
CA PHE A 103 20.97 -16.21 25.25
C PHE A 103 20.81 -15.19 24.11
N ILE A 104 19.60 -14.66 23.92
CA ILE A 104 19.34 -13.62 22.91
C ILE A 104 20.21 -12.38 23.16
N SER A 105 20.39 -11.99 24.42
CA SER A 105 21.22 -10.84 24.81
C SER A 105 22.71 -11.05 24.49
N LEU A 106 23.20 -12.30 24.46
CA LEU A 106 24.57 -12.62 24.05
C LEU A 106 24.79 -12.42 22.54
N LEU A 107 23.74 -12.47 21.73
CA LEU A 107 23.83 -12.33 20.27
C LEU A 107 23.81 -10.87 19.82
N LEU A 108 23.21 -9.98 20.60
CA LEU A 108 23.01 -8.55 20.24
C LEU A 108 24.31 -7.81 19.85
N PRO A 109 25.46 -7.98 20.54
CA PRO A 109 26.71 -7.33 20.15
C PRO A 109 27.20 -7.70 18.73
N PHE A 110 26.75 -8.85 18.20
CA PHE A 110 27.12 -9.35 16.89
C PHE A 110 26.13 -8.96 15.78
N VAL A 111 25.05 -8.27 16.12
CA VAL A 111 24.04 -7.78 15.16
C VAL A 111 24.00 -6.25 15.17
N PRO A 112 25.08 -5.57 14.73
CA PRO A 112 25.24 -4.12 14.89
C PRO A 112 24.22 -3.28 14.12
N LYS A 113 23.51 -3.89 13.16
CA LYS A 113 22.44 -3.22 12.39
C LYS A 113 21.10 -3.19 13.13
N TRP A 114 21.01 -3.77 14.32
CA TRP A 114 19.81 -3.75 15.16
C TRP A 114 20.00 -2.78 16.32
N GLU A 115 20.15 -1.51 16.02
CA GLU A 115 19.85 -0.49 17.04
C GLU A 115 18.37 -0.61 17.41
N LYS A 116 18.10 -0.68 18.72
CA LYS A 116 16.76 -0.75 19.31
C LYS A 116 15.85 0.32 18.69
N GLY A 117 14.68 -0.07 18.18
CA GLY A 117 13.60 0.88 17.82
C GLY A 117 13.18 0.94 16.35
N GLN A 118 13.61 0.02 15.48
CA GLN A 118 13.42 0.14 14.03
C GLN A 118 11.96 0.17 13.50
N THR A 119 10.95 -0.14 14.30
CA THR A 119 9.55 -0.19 13.80
C THR A 119 8.89 1.19 13.80
N ILE A 120 8.85 1.86 14.95
CA ILE A 120 8.34 3.23 15.06
C ILE A 120 9.26 4.18 14.30
N ASP A 121 10.58 3.96 14.32
CA ASP A 121 11.53 4.75 13.54
C ASP A 121 11.38 4.59 12.02
N ARG A 122 10.90 3.45 11.50
CA ARG A 122 10.64 3.29 10.06
C ARG A 122 9.35 4.00 9.65
N LEU A 123 8.28 3.84 10.42
CA LEU A 123 7.04 4.56 10.16
C LEU A 123 7.23 6.07 10.31
N ALA A 124 8.01 6.50 11.31
CA ALA A 124 8.41 7.89 11.51
C ALA A 124 9.33 8.37 10.38
N LYS A 125 10.27 7.55 9.88
CA LYS A 125 11.13 7.93 8.74
C LYS A 125 10.37 7.99 7.41
N ASP A 126 9.40 7.11 7.19
CA ASP A 126 8.54 7.15 6.01
C ASP A 126 7.61 8.36 6.10
N LEU A 127 7.05 8.65 7.28
CA LEU A 127 6.31 9.87 7.55
C LEU A 127 7.18 11.12 7.35
N ASP A 128 8.42 11.15 7.85
CA ASP A 128 9.37 12.24 7.66
C ASP A 128 9.66 12.46 6.16
N ARG A 129 9.83 11.37 5.40
CA ARG A 129 10.05 11.43 3.96
C ARG A 129 8.84 12.01 3.23
N GLU A 130 7.64 11.58 3.59
CA GLU A 130 6.41 12.13 3.03
C GLU A 130 6.21 13.59 3.42
N ILE A 131 6.50 13.95 4.67
CA ILE A 131 6.48 15.33 5.15
C ILE A 131 7.45 16.21 4.34
N VAL A 132 8.66 15.74 4.05
CA VAL A 132 9.64 16.46 3.22
C VAL A 132 9.11 16.66 1.79
N SER A 133 8.53 15.61 1.20
CA SER A 133 7.91 15.67 -0.13
C SER A 133 6.75 16.66 -0.17
N ILE A 134 5.85 16.61 0.81
CA ILE A 134 4.73 17.55 0.95
C ILE A 134 5.23 18.98 1.07
N CYS A 135 6.20 19.22 1.95
CA CYS A 135 6.81 20.54 2.12
C CYS A 135 7.42 21.04 0.81
N HIS A 136 8.13 20.20 0.06
CA HIS A 136 8.72 20.58 -1.22
C HIS A 136 7.65 20.99 -2.23
N ASN A 137 6.63 20.16 -2.42
CA ASN A 137 5.57 20.40 -3.40
C ASN A 137 4.70 21.62 -3.05
N ILE A 138 4.38 21.83 -1.77
CA ILE A 138 3.64 23.01 -1.33
C ILE A 138 4.48 24.28 -1.52
N ASN A 139 5.79 24.25 -1.22
CA ASN A 139 6.65 25.41 -1.49
C ASN A 139 6.75 25.73 -2.98
N ASP A 140 6.76 24.71 -3.85
CA ASP A 140 6.72 24.89 -5.30
C ASP A 140 5.41 25.55 -5.75
N GLU A 141 4.27 25.09 -5.24
CA GLU A 141 2.96 25.71 -5.48
C GLU A 141 2.90 27.16 -4.99
N LEU A 142 3.37 27.43 -3.77
CA LEU A 142 3.40 28.80 -3.23
C LEU A 142 4.24 29.75 -4.08
N ALA A 143 5.35 29.26 -4.65
CA ALA A 143 6.27 30.04 -5.47
C ALA A 143 5.77 30.23 -6.90
N ASN A 144 5.21 29.19 -7.51
CA ASN A 144 4.98 29.13 -8.96
C ASN A 144 3.51 29.21 -9.36
N ASN A 145 2.56 29.01 -8.45
CA ASN A 145 1.14 29.12 -8.75
C ASN A 145 0.59 30.51 -8.41
N ALA A 146 0.36 31.31 -9.46
CA ALA A 146 -0.20 32.64 -9.34
C ALA A 146 -1.72 32.65 -9.05
N SER A 147 -2.43 31.53 -9.24
CA SER A 147 -3.88 31.46 -9.05
C SER A 147 -4.30 31.16 -7.61
N LEU A 148 -3.35 31.00 -6.69
CA LEU A 148 -3.65 30.78 -5.27
C LEU A 148 -4.25 32.03 -4.63
N ASP A 149 -5.41 31.86 -3.99
CA ASP A 149 -6.00 32.91 -3.16
C ASP A 149 -5.24 33.09 -1.83
N GLU A 150 -5.57 34.14 -1.09
CA GLU A 150 -4.88 34.48 0.16
C GLU A 150 -5.06 33.38 1.23
N SER A 151 -6.24 32.77 1.30
CA SER A 151 -6.54 31.69 2.25
C SER A 151 -5.69 30.45 1.96
N GLN A 152 -5.62 30.04 0.69
CA GLN A 152 -4.79 28.93 0.23
C GLN A 152 -3.30 29.18 0.50
N ARG A 153 -2.82 30.41 0.28
CA ARG A 153 -1.42 30.77 0.60
C ARG A 153 -1.13 30.65 2.09
N LYS A 154 -2.00 31.17 2.95
CA LYS A 154 -1.87 31.07 4.41
C LYS A 154 -1.89 29.62 4.88
N LEU A 155 -2.80 28.82 4.34
CA LEU A 155 -2.89 27.38 4.60
C LEU A 155 -1.60 26.64 4.21
N GLY A 156 -1.06 26.91 3.02
CA GLY A 156 0.21 26.32 2.57
C GLY A 156 1.39 26.71 3.45
N MET A 157 1.48 27.98 3.85
CA MET A 157 2.51 28.46 4.79
C MET A 157 2.39 27.77 6.15
N LEU A 158 1.18 27.63 6.67
CA LEU A 158 0.91 26.98 7.95
C LEU A 158 1.33 25.50 7.92
N ILE A 159 0.91 24.75 6.89
CA ILE A 159 1.27 23.34 6.73
C ILE A 159 2.80 23.19 6.71
N VAL A 160 3.49 23.97 5.87
CA VAL A 160 4.97 23.90 5.76
C VAL A 160 5.63 24.19 7.10
N ARG A 161 5.12 25.16 7.88
CA ARG A 161 5.65 25.51 9.21
C ARG A 161 5.45 24.37 10.20
N LEU A 162 4.23 23.86 10.32
CA LEU A 162 3.91 22.75 11.22
C LEU A 162 4.73 21.50 10.88
N PHE A 163 4.80 21.15 9.61
CA PHE A 163 5.47 19.95 9.14
C PHE A 163 6.99 20.02 9.28
N LYS A 164 7.60 21.20 9.09
CA LYS A 164 9.01 21.41 9.42
C LYS A 164 9.27 21.26 10.92
N LYS A 165 8.35 21.74 11.78
CA LYS A 165 8.46 21.56 13.23
C LYS A 165 8.34 20.09 13.64
N VAL A 166 7.56 19.29 12.92
CA VAL A 166 7.53 17.82 13.07
C VAL A 166 8.88 17.21 12.71
N LEU A 167 9.48 17.58 11.57
CA LEU A 167 10.80 17.08 11.17
C LEU A 167 11.92 17.46 12.16
N ASP A 168 11.77 18.59 12.86
CA ASP A 168 12.67 19.05 13.91
C ASP A 168 12.52 18.26 15.25
N PHE A 169 11.94 17.04 15.19
CA PHE A 169 11.67 16.04 16.24
C PHE A 169 12.76 15.79 17.29
N LYS A 170 13.96 16.38 17.16
CA LYS A 170 15.12 16.16 18.02
C LYS A 170 15.51 17.34 18.91
N LYS A 171 14.74 18.44 18.94
CA LYS A 171 15.15 19.68 19.65
C LYS A 171 14.14 20.28 20.65
N GLY A 172 12.99 19.65 20.90
CA GLY A 172 11.96 20.22 21.79
C GLY A 172 11.31 21.46 21.16
N ALA A 173 10.71 21.29 19.98
CA ALA A 173 10.14 22.40 19.21
C ALA A 173 8.83 22.90 19.84
N GLU A 174 8.77 24.21 20.14
CA GLU A 174 7.55 24.94 20.48
C GLU A 174 6.94 25.57 19.20
N ILE A 175 5.61 25.72 19.20
CA ILE A 175 4.90 26.50 18.19
C ILE A 175 5.26 27.96 18.42
N ASP A 176 5.83 28.64 17.43
CA ASP A 176 6.15 30.07 17.57
C ASP A 176 4.89 30.94 17.39
N ALA A 177 4.93 32.16 17.94
CA ALA A 177 3.80 33.10 17.91
C ALA A 177 3.30 33.40 16.49
N GLU A 178 4.17 33.37 15.47
CA GLU A 178 3.78 33.57 14.08
C GLU A 178 2.94 32.38 13.56
N THR A 179 3.33 31.16 13.93
CA THR A 179 2.58 29.93 13.62
C THR A 179 1.25 29.89 14.38
N MET A 180 1.19 30.34 15.64
CA MET A 180 -0.08 30.44 16.40
C MET A 180 -1.08 31.38 15.74
N ASN A 181 -0.63 32.58 15.34
CA ASN A 181 -1.51 33.53 14.64
C ASN A 181 -2.04 32.95 13.32
N LEU A 182 -1.20 32.20 12.59
CA LEU A 182 -1.63 31.50 11.38
C LEU A 182 -2.65 30.39 11.65
N ILE A 183 -2.54 29.67 12.77
CA ILE A 183 -3.53 28.66 13.17
C ILE A 183 -4.88 29.35 13.44
N GLU A 184 -4.87 30.46 14.20
CA GLU A 184 -6.07 31.24 14.46
C GLU A 184 -6.69 31.79 13.16
N GLU A 185 -5.88 32.32 12.24
CA GLU A 185 -6.36 32.86 10.96
C GLU A 185 -6.92 31.79 9.99
N VAL A 186 -6.44 30.54 10.06
CA VAL A 186 -6.81 29.47 9.10
C VAL A 186 -7.92 28.56 9.64
N PHE A 187 -8.01 28.40 10.97
CA PHE A 187 -8.92 27.45 11.63
C PHE A 187 -9.85 28.10 12.66
N ASP A 188 -9.81 29.42 12.84
CA ASP A 188 -10.62 30.15 13.84
C ASP A 188 -10.53 29.53 15.26
N THR A 189 -9.38 28.92 15.60
CA THR A 189 -9.19 28.12 16.82
C THR A 189 -8.02 28.66 17.66
N VAL A 190 -8.26 28.86 18.96
CA VAL A 190 -7.25 29.32 19.92
C VAL A 190 -6.39 28.16 20.41
N VAL A 191 -5.08 28.26 20.22
CA VAL A 191 -4.07 27.31 20.70
C VAL A 191 -4.02 27.39 22.24
N LYS A 192 -4.26 26.27 22.93
CA LYS A 192 -4.29 26.19 24.40
C LYS A 192 -2.98 25.72 25.03
N ASP A 193 -2.09 25.14 24.23
CA ASP A 193 -0.80 24.60 24.63
C ASP A 193 0.23 24.91 23.54
N ASP A 194 1.30 25.63 23.89
CA ASP A 194 2.34 26.10 22.97
C ASP A 194 3.30 24.96 22.56
N SER A 195 3.21 23.83 23.25
CA SER A 195 4.07 22.67 23.02
C SER A 195 3.48 21.72 21.99
N ILE A 196 4.32 21.26 21.05
CA ILE A 196 3.97 20.20 20.09
C ILE A 196 4.05 18.81 20.76
N ILE A 197 4.77 18.72 21.88
CA ILE A 197 5.15 17.47 22.54
C ILE A 197 4.75 17.49 24.02
N ASP A 198 4.07 16.43 24.45
CA ASP A 198 3.98 16.06 25.86
C ASP A 198 5.26 15.31 26.27
N LEU A 199 6.17 16.04 26.92
CA LEU A 199 7.47 15.53 27.38
C LEU A 199 7.35 14.42 28.43
N SER A 200 6.19 14.25 29.06
CA SER A 200 5.96 13.16 30.03
C SER A 200 5.77 11.81 29.35
N HIS A 201 5.34 11.80 28.09
CA HIS A 201 4.98 10.60 27.35
C HIS A 201 5.69 10.43 25.99
N LEU A 202 6.56 11.38 25.57
CA LEU A 202 7.18 11.40 24.23
C LEU A 202 6.13 11.31 23.10
N ASN A 203 4.96 11.90 23.32
CA ASN A 203 3.83 11.89 22.41
C ASN A 203 3.52 13.31 21.94
N TYR A 204 2.86 13.43 20.78
CA TYR A 204 2.33 14.71 20.33
C TYR A 204 1.26 15.24 21.30
N THR A 205 1.20 16.55 21.52
CA THR A 205 0.12 17.19 22.29
C THR A 205 -1.22 17.02 21.59
N ASP A 206 -2.29 17.02 22.37
CA ASP A 206 -3.65 16.91 21.82
C ASP A 206 -3.99 18.11 20.93
N THR A 207 -3.45 19.29 21.24
CA THR A 207 -3.55 20.47 20.37
C THR A 207 -2.94 20.22 18.99
N PHE A 208 -1.72 19.67 18.94
CA PHE A 208 -1.08 19.34 17.67
C PHE A 208 -1.83 18.23 16.91
N LYS A 209 -2.26 17.17 17.60
CA LYS A 209 -3.07 16.10 16.99
C LYS A 209 -4.34 16.65 16.37
N ASN A 210 -5.07 17.52 17.08
CA ASN A 210 -6.31 18.11 16.58
C ASN A 210 -6.08 18.94 15.32
N ILE A 211 -5.01 19.74 15.27
CA ILE A 211 -4.65 20.54 14.08
C ILE A 211 -4.34 19.63 12.88
N ILE A 212 -3.55 18.56 13.09
CA ILE A 212 -3.25 17.60 12.01
C ILE A 212 -4.52 16.89 11.54
N VAL A 213 -5.39 16.46 12.46
CA VAL A 213 -6.68 15.86 12.12
C VAL A 213 -7.53 16.82 11.29
N GLU A 214 -7.59 18.10 11.66
CA GLU A 214 -8.35 19.10 10.92
C GLU A 214 -7.77 19.37 9.52
N ILE A 215 -6.44 19.44 9.39
CA ILE A 215 -5.76 19.54 8.09
C ILE A 215 -6.09 18.33 7.21
N LEU A 216 -6.00 17.11 7.76
CA LEU A 216 -6.30 15.88 7.03
C LEU A 216 -7.79 15.84 6.64
N GLN A 217 -8.70 16.21 7.54
CA GLN A 217 -10.13 16.29 7.28
C GLN A 217 -10.43 17.31 6.16
N LYS A 218 -9.91 18.55 6.24
CA LYS A 218 -10.07 19.53 5.16
C LYS A 218 -9.50 19.00 3.85
N SER A 219 -8.36 18.29 3.87
CA SER A 219 -7.76 17.73 2.65
C SER A 219 -8.60 16.66 1.95
N ILE A 220 -9.44 15.94 2.70
CA ILE A 220 -10.39 14.95 2.14
C ILE A 220 -11.56 15.65 1.44
N HIS A 221 -12.08 16.73 2.04
CA HIS A 221 -13.28 17.41 1.54
C HIS A 221 -12.97 18.45 0.45
N GLU A 222 -11.80 19.09 0.51
CA GLU A 222 -11.36 20.11 -0.45
C GLU A 222 -10.36 19.55 -1.48
N SER A 223 -10.71 18.46 -2.16
CA SER A 223 -9.82 17.77 -3.11
C SER A 223 -9.32 18.64 -4.29
N ASN A 224 -10.03 19.72 -4.63
CA ASN A 224 -9.63 20.67 -5.67
C ASN A 224 -8.65 21.76 -5.16
N ASN A 225 -8.40 21.84 -3.85
CA ASN A 225 -7.50 22.83 -3.27
C ASN A 225 -6.04 22.51 -3.68
N PRO A 226 -5.34 23.42 -4.41
CA PRO A 226 -4.00 23.15 -4.95
C PRO A 226 -2.94 22.86 -3.89
N ILE A 227 -3.16 23.30 -2.65
CA ILE A 227 -2.27 23.03 -1.52
C ILE A 227 -2.61 21.68 -0.89
N LEU A 228 -3.87 21.47 -0.52
CA LEU A 228 -4.30 20.28 0.22
C LEU A 228 -4.17 18.99 -0.60
N ARG A 229 -4.23 19.06 -1.93
CA ARG A 229 -3.97 17.90 -2.81
C ARG A 229 -2.62 17.24 -2.54
N HIS A 230 -1.61 18.01 -2.10
CA HIS A 230 -0.28 17.48 -1.80
C HIS A 230 -0.25 16.72 -0.48
N ILE A 231 -1.11 17.07 0.48
CA ILE A 231 -1.29 16.30 1.72
C ILE A 231 -2.01 15.00 1.43
N TYR A 232 -3.18 15.08 0.78
CA TYR A 232 -3.98 13.90 0.46
C TYR A 232 -3.17 12.86 -0.33
N LYS A 233 -2.43 13.29 -1.36
CA LYS A 233 -1.67 12.38 -2.22
C LYS A 233 -0.56 11.60 -1.49
N ASN A 234 0.01 12.17 -0.43
CA ASN A 234 1.23 11.66 0.18
C ASN A 234 1.01 11.06 1.58
N MET A 235 0.01 11.55 2.32
CA MET A 235 -0.31 11.05 3.66
C MET A 235 -1.52 10.10 3.72
N LEU A 236 -2.38 10.12 2.70
CA LEU A 236 -3.60 9.30 2.67
C LEU A 236 -3.50 8.13 1.66
N ASP A 237 -2.27 7.71 1.31
CA ASP A 237 -2.06 6.46 0.58
C ASP A 237 -2.24 5.27 1.55
N ILE A 238 -3.51 4.91 1.76
CA ILE A 238 -3.89 3.84 2.68
C ILE A 238 -3.38 2.48 2.19
N GLU A 239 -3.24 2.27 0.89
CA GLU A 239 -2.71 1.01 0.35
C GLU A 239 -1.24 0.82 0.74
N GLN A 240 -0.43 1.88 0.63
CA GLN A 240 0.96 1.85 1.08
C GLN A 240 1.07 1.63 2.60
N LEU A 241 0.22 2.32 3.38
CA LEU A 241 0.16 2.16 4.84
C LEU A 241 -0.16 0.72 5.23
N LEU A 242 -1.23 0.17 4.66
CA LEU A 242 -1.68 -1.19 4.94
C LEU A 242 -0.69 -2.25 4.46
N ALA A 243 0.00 -2.03 3.33
CA ALA A 243 1.06 -2.93 2.87
C ALA A 243 2.22 -3.05 3.89
N GLY A 244 2.53 -1.96 4.61
CA GLY A 244 3.53 -1.97 5.67
C GLY A 244 3.15 -2.88 6.85
N TYR A 245 1.89 -2.84 7.27
CA TYR A 245 1.38 -3.70 8.34
C TYR A 245 1.08 -5.13 7.89
N PHE A 246 0.74 -5.34 6.62
CA PHE A 246 0.44 -6.67 6.08
C PHE A 246 1.63 -7.64 6.19
N TYR A 247 2.86 -7.12 6.28
CA TYR A 247 4.06 -7.92 6.59
C TYR A 247 3.93 -8.72 7.91
N GLY A 248 3.09 -8.26 8.84
CA GLY A 248 2.74 -8.97 10.06
C GLY A 248 2.17 -10.36 9.82
N PHE A 249 1.34 -10.53 8.78
CA PHE A 249 0.71 -11.81 8.43
C PHE A 249 1.77 -12.85 8.01
N TYR A 250 2.81 -12.45 7.27
CA TYR A 250 3.90 -13.35 6.87
C TYR A 250 4.84 -13.72 8.00
N THR A 251 5.04 -12.81 8.95
CA THR A 251 6.02 -12.98 10.04
C THR A 251 5.41 -13.49 11.33
N GLY A 252 4.08 -13.64 11.39
CA GLY A 252 3.36 -14.01 12.61
C GLY A 252 3.43 -12.93 13.70
N GLN A 253 3.73 -11.67 13.33
CA GLN A 253 3.80 -10.57 14.29
C GLN A 253 2.40 -10.06 14.62
N ASN A 254 1.84 -10.56 15.72
CA ASN A 254 0.47 -10.24 16.14
C ASN A 254 0.22 -8.73 16.35
N SER A 255 1.22 -7.94 16.73
CA SER A 255 1.07 -6.47 16.84
C SER A 255 0.73 -5.85 15.48
N TYR A 256 1.48 -6.20 14.44
CA TYR A 256 1.26 -5.69 13.09
C TYR A 256 -0.07 -6.16 12.51
N ILE A 257 -0.46 -7.42 12.79
CA ILE A 257 -1.77 -7.96 12.37
C ILE A 257 -2.89 -7.17 13.04
N ARG A 258 -2.78 -6.86 14.34
CA ARG A 258 -3.77 -6.05 15.06
C ARG A 258 -3.87 -4.64 14.51
N ASP A 259 -2.73 -4.00 14.24
CA ASP A 259 -2.70 -2.65 13.65
C ASP A 259 -3.35 -2.65 12.26
N TYR A 260 -3.05 -3.66 11.42
CA TYR A 260 -3.70 -3.83 10.13
C TYR A 260 -5.21 -3.99 10.27
N LEU A 261 -5.67 -4.92 11.13
CA LEU A 261 -7.10 -5.18 11.36
C LEU A 261 -7.82 -3.91 11.79
N TYR A 262 -7.25 -3.16 12.74
CA TYR A 262 -7.82 -1.92 13.22
C TYR A 262 -7.97 -0.92 12.06
N ILE A 263 -6.90 -0.62 11.34
CA ILE A 263 -6.93 0.35 10.24
C ILE A 263 -7.91 -0.09 9.15
N SER A 264 -7.86 -1.36 8.73
CA SER A 264 -8.69 -1.86 7.63
C SER A 264 -10.17 -1.85 7.97
N TRP A 265 -10.54 -2.28 9.18
CA TRP A 265 -11.94 -2.35 9.58
C TRP A 265 -12.52 -0.98 9.94
N ILE A 266 -11.72 -0.07 10.52
CA ILE A 266 -12.16 1.31 10.74
C ILE A 266 -12.39 2.03 9.41
N LEU A 267 -11.52 1.82 8.42
CA LEU A 267 -11.76 2.35 7.07
C LEU A 267 -13.03 1.77 6.45
N TRP A 268 -13.24 0.45 6.53
CA TRP A 268 -14.46 -0.18 6.05
C TRP A 268 -15.70 0.44 6.74
N ALA A 269 -15.67 0.59 8.06
CA ALA A 269 -16.78 1.16 8.82
C ALA A 269 -17.08 2.62 8.43
N TYR A 270 -16.03 3.41 8.22
CA TYR A 270 -16.16 4.78 7.74
C TYR A 270 -16.83 4.83 6.36
N LEU A 271 -16.37 3.99 5.42
CA LEU A 271 -16.95 3.94 4.06
C LEU A 271 -18.41 3.47 4.07
N VAL A 272 -18.74 2.47 4.89
CA VAL A 272 -20.13 2.01 5.07
C VAL A 272 -21.00 3.10 5.69
N SER A 273 -20.50 3.79 6.74
CA SER A 273 -21.20 4.91 7.35
C SER A 273 -21.45 6.06 6.37
N GLU A 274 -20.51 6.34 5.47
CA GLU A 274 -20.68 7.37 4.45
C GLU A 274 -21.70 6.95 3.38
N GLU A 275 -21.74 5.68 2.98
CA GLU A 275 -22.80 5.16 2.10
C GLU A 275 -24.18 5.28 2.75
N GLN A 276 -24.31 4.91 4.03
CA GLN A 276 -25.54 5.03 4.79
C GLN A 276 -25.99 6.49 4.92
N ARG A 277 -25.07 7.41 5.21
CA ARG A 277 -25.35 8.85 5.29
C ARG A 277 -25.88 9.39 3.95
N LYS A 278 -25.21 9.06 2.84
CA LYS A 278 -25.66 9.48 1.50
C LYS A 278 -27.02 8.90 1.13
N ALA A 279 -27.28 7.63 1.46
CA ALA A 279 -28.57 7.01 1.21
C ALA A 279 -29.71 7.74 1.95
N GLN A 280 -29.45 8.24 3.17
CA GLN A 280 -30.42 9.05 3.92
C GLN A 280 -30.63 10.44 3.33
N GLU A 281 -29.55 11.08 2.84
CA GLU A 281 -29.62 12.39 2.17
C GLU A 281 -30.42 12.31 0.86
N ASP A 282 -30.21 11.27 0.07
CA ASP A 282 -30.92 11.05 -1.20
C ASP A 282 -32.43 10.82 -1.01
N VAL A 283 -32.84 10.20 0.11
CA VAL A 283 -34.27 10.03 0.45
C VAL A 283 -34.94 11.35 0.82
N ALA A 284 -34.18 12.33 1.33
CA ALA A 284 -34.71 13.62 1.75
C ALA A 284 -34.95 14.62 0.59
N VAL A 285 -34.40 14.34 -0.61
CA VAL A 285 -34.49 15.23 -1.78
C VAL A 285 -35.42 14.61 -2.83
N GLU A 286 -36.70 15.00 -2.84
CA GLU A 286 -37.75 14.46 -3.73
C GLU A 286 -37.58 14.77 -5.23
N ILE A 287 -36.56 15.54 -5.65
CA ILE A 287 -36.37 15.98 -7.04
C ILE A 287 -34.93 15.66 -7.48
N LYS A 288 -34.71 14.49 -8.09
CA LYS A 288 -33.46 14.15 -8.79
C LYS A 288 -33.45 14.75 -10.19
N ASP A 289 -33.03 16.01 -10.33
CA ASP A 289 -32.71 16.58 -11.66
C ASP A 289 -31.34 16.09 -12.20
N ASN A 290 -30.48 15.52 -11.34
CA ASN A 290 -29.18 14.94 -11.75
C ASN A 290 -29.18 13.43 -11.55
N HIS A 291 -29.12 12.67 -12.65
CA HIS A 291 -28.90 11.22 -12.62
C HIS A 291 -27.40 10.95 -12.44
N THR A 292 -27.04 10.14 -11.44
CA THR A 292 -25.64 9.73 -11.27
C THR A 292 -25.21 8.86 -12.46
N ILE A 293 -23.90 8.71 -12.66
CA ILE A 293 -23.39 7.79 -13.70
C ILE A 293 -23.89 6.36 -13.50
N TYR A 294 -24.05 5.91 -12.25
CA TYR A 294 -24.57 4.59 -11.97
C TYR A 294 -26.06 4.48 -12.34
N ASP A 295 -26.87 5.52 -12.09
CA ASP A 295 -28.29 5.54 -12.51
C ASP A 295 -28.44 5.40 -14.03
N GLN A 296 -27.48 5.93 -14.81
CA GLN A 296 -27.49 5.85 -16.27
C GLN A 296 -27.17 4.44 -16.81
N LEU A 297 -26.67 3.52 -15.98
CA LEU A 297 -26.37 2.13 -16.37
C LEU A 297 -27.63 1.24 -16.42
N ASP A 298 -28.72 1.66 -15.75
CA ASP A 298 -29.93 0.86 -15.70
C ASP A 298 -30.50 0.61 -17.12
N GLY A 299 -30.92 -0.63 -17.37
CA GLY A 299 -31.43 -1.07 -18.66
C GLY A 299 -30.42 -1.13 -19.81
N LYS A 300 -29.14 -0.80 -19.61
CA LYS A 300 -28.11 -0.92 -20.66
C LYS A 300 -27.53 -2.32 -20.72
N ASP A 301 -27.45 -2.87 -21.93
CA ASP A 301 -26.76 -4.14 -22.21
C ASP A 301 -25.24 -3.92 -22.18
N CYS A 302 -24.69 -3.83 -20.97
CA CYS A 302 -23.28 -3.64 -20.74
C CYS A 302 -22.77 -4.46 -19.56
N GLN A 303 -21.50 -4.80 -19.62
CA GLN A 303 -20.79 -5.46 -18.53
C GLN A 303 -20.01 -4.40 -17.75
N VAL A 304 -20.11 -4.42 -16.42
CA VAL A 304 -19.52 -3.40 -15.55
C VAL A 304 -18.32 -4.00 -14.81
N ILE A 305 -17.16 -3.35 -14.93
CA ILE A 305 -15.98 -3.58 -14.08
C ILE A 305 -15.77 -2.32 -13.25
N THR A 306 -15.76 -2.45 -11.94
CA THR A 306 -15.51 -1.33 -11.03
C THR A 306 -14.18 -1.51 -10.29
N PHE A 307 -13.48 -0.39 -10.14
CA PHE A 307 -12.29 -0.26 -9.30
C PHE A 307 -12.63 0.40 -7.95
N ASN A 308 -13.86 0.91 -7.82
CA ASN A 308 -14.39 1.42 -6.56
C ASN A 308 -14.83 0.27 -5.66
N TYR A 309 -14.76 0.50 -4.35
CA TYR A 309 -15.12 -0.47 -3.33
C TYR A 309 -16.60 -0.42 -2.93
N THR A 310 -17.23 0.73 -3.18
CA THR A 310 -18.60 1.07 -2.76
C THR A 310 -19.66 0.23 -3.45
N SER A 311 -20.79 -0.01 -2.77
CA SER A 311 -21.86 -0.91 -3.24
C SER A 311 -22.64 -0.42 -4.47
N TYR A 312 -22.50 0.84 -4.86
CA TYR A 312 -23.26 1.47 -5.95
C TYR A 312 -23.21 0.74 -7.28
N ALA A 313 -22.06 0.17 -7.66
CA ALA A 313 -21.92 -0.54 -8.92
C ALA A 313 -22.80 -1.80 -8.94
N SER A 314 -22.87 -2.56 -7.84
CA SER A 314 -23.75 -3.73 -7.72
C SER A 314 -25.23 -3.37 -7.61
N GLN A 315 -25.56 -2.19 -7.09
CA GLN A 315 -26.94 -1.70 -7.03
C GLN A 315 -27.44 -1.37 -8.45
N ALA A 316 -26.60 -0.73 -9.27
CA ALA A 316 -26.93 -0.38 -10.65
C ALA A 316 -26.82 -1.57 -11.63
N SER A 317 -25.87 -2.48 -11.40
CA SER A 317 -25.69 -3.69 -12.18
C SER A 317 -25.38 -4.88 -11.27
N PRO A 318 -26.33 -5.79 -11.01
CA PRO A 318 -26.13 -6.95 -10.13
C PRO A 318 -24.99 -7.89 -10.55
N THR A 319 -24.53 -7.78 -11.80
CA THR A 319 -23.40 -8.55 -12.34
C THR A 319 -22.09 -7.77 -12.38
N ALA A 320 -22.04 -6.58 -11.77
CA ALA A 320 -20.85 -5.76 -11.70
C ALA A 320 -19.69 -6.51 -11.02
N LEU A 321 -18.54 -6.50 -11.68
CA LEU A 321 -17.34 -7.15 -11.22
C LEU A 321 -16.45 -6.16 -10.47
N TYR A 322 -16.18 -6.43 -9.19
CA TYR A 322 -15.31 -5.60 -8.35
C TYR A 322 -13.87 -6.05 -8.51
N PHE A 323 -13.13 -5.37 -9.39
CA PHE A 323 -11.76 -5.74 -9.75
C PHE A 323 -10.82 -5.82 -8.55
N HIS A 324 -11.11 -4.98 -7.54
CA HIS A 324 -10.34 -4.90 -6.32
C HIS A 324 -11.03 -5.44 -5.07
N GLY A 325 -12.14 -6.16 -5.17
CA GLY A 325 -12.97 -6.51 -4.02
C GLY A 325 -13.93 -5.38 -3.63
N SER A 326 -14.87 -5.68 -2.73
CA SER A 326 -16.01 -4.83 -2.43
C SER A 326 -16.18 -4.61 -0.92
N LEU A 327 -16.90 -3.55 -0.54
CA LEU A 327 -17.35 -3.36 0.84
C LEU A 327 -18.33 -4.46 1.31
N LYS A 328 -18.91 -5.22 0.37
CA LYS A 328 -19.88 -6.28 0.69
C LYS A 328 -19.22 -7.60 1.08
N GLU A 329 -17.90 -7.68 1.00
CA GLU A 329 -17.16 -8.93 1.15
C GLU A 329 -15.97 -8.76 2.09
N TYR A 330 -15.70 -9.79 2.89
CA TYR A 330 -14.49 -9.92 3.69
C TYR A 330 -14.00 -11.35 3.65
N VAL A 331 -12.71 -11.54 3.90
CA VAL A 331 -12.01 -12.82 3.74
C VAL A 331 -11.17 -13.09 4.96
N ASP A 332 -11.19 -14.33 5.43
CA ASP A 332 -10.25 -14.78 6.45
C ASP A 332 -8.93 -15.23 5.82
N VAL A 333 -7.84 -14.58 6.22
CA VAL A 333 -6.51 -14.81 5.63
C VAL A 333 -5.94 -16.19 5.97
N GLU A 334 -6.34 -16.79 7.09
CA GLU A 334 -5.80 -18.06 7.58
C GLU A 334 -6.57 -19.25 7.00
N ASN A 335 -7.91 -19.23 7.10
CA ASN A 335 -8.74 -20.36 6.62
C ASN A 335 -9.28 -20.16 5.18
N LYS A 336 -9.11 -18.96 4.60
CA LYS A 336 -9.49 -18.59 3.22
C LYS A 336 -10.99 -18.65 2.94
N ASN A 337 -11.81 -18.56 3.97
CA ASN A 337 -13.25 -18.42 3.80
C ASN A 337 -13.58 -17.01 3.36
N ASP A 338 -14.43 -16.90 2.33
CA ASP A 338 -15.01 -15.65 1.87
C ASP A 338 -16.40 -15.48 2.51
N PHE A 339 -16.68 -14.28 2.99
CA PHE A 339 -17.92 -13.92 3.67
C PHE A 339 -18.58 -12.75 2.94
N LEU A 340 -19.91 -12.71 3.00
CA LEU A 340 -20.74 -11.69 2.38
C LEU A 340 -21.57 -10.97 3.45
N HIS A 341 -21.69 -9.66 3.31
CA HIS A 341 -22.67 -8.86 4.03
C HIS A 341 -24.01 -8.87 3.28
N ASP A 342 -25.11 -9.06 4.00
CA ASP A 342 -26.45 -9.10 3.41
C ASP A 342 -26.84 -7.75 2.79
N ASP A 343 -26.78 -6.67 3.57
CA ASP A 343 -27.12 -5.32 3.14
C ASP A 343 -26.36 -4.26 3.96
N LEU A 344 -25.53 -3.46 3.27
CA LEU A 344 -24.74 -2.40 3.90
C LEU A 344 -25.58 -1.20 4.32
N THR A 345 -26.77 -1.02 3.74
CA THR A 345 -27.62 0.15 4.06
C THR A 345 -28.29 0.00 5.43
N THR A 346 -28.43 -1.24 5.91
CA THR A 346 -29.13 -1.58 7.16
C THR A 346 -28.23 -2.22 8.21
N ILE A 347 -26.96 -2.46 7.91
CA ILE A 347 -26.01 -3.04 8.87
C ILE A 347 -25.81 -2.11 10.08
N ASP A 348 -26.01 -2.66 11.27
CA ASP A 348 -25.64 -1.99 12.52
C ASP A 348 -24.13 -2.17 12.73
N LEU A 349 -23.38 -1.09 12.51
CA LEU A 349 -21.93 -1.11 12.64
C LEU A 349 -21.49 -1.46 14.07
N GLU A 350 -22.20 -0.97 15.09
CA GLU A 350 -21.84 -1.23 16.48
C GLU A 350 -22.04 -2.70 16.85
N ASP A 351 -23.17 -3.28 16.45
CA ASP A 351 -23.47 -4.71 16.63
C ASP A 351 -22.47 -5.58 15.85
N PHE A 352 -22.20 -5.22 14.59
CA PHE A 352 -21.22 -5.92 13.76
C PHE A 352 -19.85 -6.02 14.45
N PHE A 353 -19.33 -4.92 14.99
CA PHE A 353 -18.05 -4.93 15.67
C PHE A 353 -18.07 -5.69 17.00
N LYS A 354 -19.12 -5.49 17.81
CA LYS A 354 -19.17 -6.05 19.17
C LYS A 354 -19.48 -7.54 19.19
N ASN A 355 -20.32 -8.00 18.28
CA ASN A 355 -20.91 -9.33 18.34
C ASN A 355 -20.44 -10.21 17.18
N GLN A 356 -20.51 -9.73 15.94
CA GLN A 356 -20.15 -10.54 14.78
C GLN A 356 -18.63 -10.66 14.62
N LEU A 357 -17.95 -9.56 14.29
CA LEU A 357 -16.51 -9.56 13.99
C LEU A 357 -15.69 -10.01 15.20
N ALA A 358 -16.08 -9.60 16.42
CA ALA A 358 -15.40 -10.03 17.64
C ALA A 358 -15.48 -11.54 17.89
N ALA A 359 -16.56 -12.21 17.46
CA ALA A 359 -16.69 -13.65 17.57
C ALA A 359 -15.91 -14.40 16.48
N GLU A 360 -15.65 -13.76 15.34
CA GLU A 360 -14.93 -14.33 14.21
C GLU A 360 -13.41 -14.17 14.33
N ILE A 361 -12.90 -13.12 14.97
CA ILE A 361 -11.46 -12.91 15.16
C ILE A 361 -10.91 -13.84 16.25
N SER A 362 -9.92 -14.64 15.90
CA SER A 362 -9.18 -15.49 16.85
C SER A 362 -7.68 -15.50 16.55
N PHE A 363 -6.90 -15.17 17.57
CA PHE A 363 -5.44 -15.31 17.57
C PHE A 363 -4.96 -16.60 18.26
N ASP A 364 -5.88 -17.51 18.60
CA ASP A 364 -5.54 -18.82 19.14
C ASP A 364 -4.77 -19.62 18.07
N PRO A 365 -3.56 -20.13 18.35
CA PRO A 365 -2.80 -20.93 17.40
C PRO A 365 -3.55 -22.17 16.86
N ASP A 366 -4.44 -22.77 17.65
CA ASP A 366 -5.16 -23.99 17.26
C ASP A 366 -6.42 -23.69 16.43
N HIS A 367 -6.95 -22.47 16.55
CA HIS A 367 -8.18 -22.01 15.87
C HIS A 367 -7.99 -20.58 15.37
N LYS A 368 -6.93 -20.34 14.61
CA LYS A 368 -6.58 -19.00 14.12
C LYS A 368 -7.55 -18.57 13.03
N SER A 369 -8.13 -17.39 13.17
CA SER A 369 -9.17 -16.84 12.30
C SER A 369 -8.97 -15.33 12.21
N ILE A 370 -8.59 -14.83 11.03
CA ILE A 370 -8.19 -13.42 10.86
C ILE A 370 -8.97 -12.82 9.68
N PRO A 371 -10.25 -12.46 9.87
CA PRO A 371 -11.08 -11.81 8.86
C PRO A 371 -10.60 -10.38 8.57
N ILE A 372 -10.42 -10.07 7.29
CA ILE A 372 -10.07 -8.75 6.77
C ILE A 372 -11.05 -8.32 5.65
N PRO A 373 -11.35 -7.02 5.48
CA PRO A 373 -12.16 -6.56 4.36
C PRO A 373 -11.52 -6.92 3.01
N SER A 374 -12.34 -7.36 2.04
CA SER A 374 -11.85 -7.92 0.78
C SER A 374 -11.19 -6.89 -0.14
N PHE A 375 -11.45 -5.60 0.07
CA PHE A 375 -11.02 -4.52 -0.81
C PHE A 375 -9.61 -3.97 -0.51
N LEU A 376 -9.09 -4.26 0.69
CA LEU A 376 -7.84 -3.70 1.20
C LEU A 376 -6.56 -4.57 1.19
N PRO A 377 -6.57 -5.87 0.82
CA PRO A 377 -5.31 -6.59 0.77
C PRO A 377 -4.39 -6.04 -0.33
N PRO A 378 -3.05 -6.02 -0.12
CA PRO A 378 -2.11 -5.55 -1.14
C PRO A 378 -2.25 -6.34 -2.44
N LEU A 379 -2.33 -5.64 -3.59
CA LEU A 379 -2.63 -6.24 -4.90
C LEU A 379 -1.80 -7.49 -5.23
N LYS A 380 -0.49 -7.45 -4.97
CA LYS A 380 0.46 -8.53 -5.26
C LYS A 380 0.19 -9.82 -4.46
N LEU A 381 -0.63 -9.73 -3.41
CA LEU A 381 -0.84 -10.80 -2.44
C LEU A 381 -2.25 -11.37 -2.48
N ARG A 382 -3.17 -10.70 -3.17
CA ARG A 382 -4.55 -11.18 -3.37
C ARG A 382 -4.63 -12.62 -3.88
N PRO A 383 -3.79 -13.07 -4.84
CA PRO A 383 -3.83 -14.46 -5.32
C PRO A 383 -3.50 -15.53 -4.28
N VAL A 384 -2.74 -15.17 -3.22
CA VAL A 384 -2.37 -16.13 -2.17
C VAL A 384 -3.39 -16.19 -1.05
N ILE A 385 -4.24 -15.15 -0.92
CA ILE A 385 -5.28 -15.01 0.10
C ILE A 385 -6.50 -15.85 -0.28
N SER A 386 -7.14 -15.55 -1.42
CA SER A 386 -8.31 -16.30 -1.89
C SER A 386 -8.27 -16.51 -3.41
N LYS A 387 -8.80 -17.66 -3.84
CA LYS A 387 -9.00 -17.95 -5.26
C LYS A 387 -9.98 -16.96 -5.90
N HIS A 388 -10.90 -16.40 -5.11
CA HIS A 388 -11.88 -15.41 -5.58
C HIS A 388 -11.23 -14.29 -6.41
N TYR A 389 -10.10 -13.74 -5.97
CA TYR A 389 -9.40 -12.68 -6.70
C TYR A 389 -8.87 -13.13 -8.07
N ILE A 390 -8.39 -14.38 -8.16
CA ILE A 390 -7.90 -14.95 -9.42
C ILE A 390 -9.07 -15.11 -10.40
N ASP A 391 -10.19 -15.65 -9.92
CA ASP A 391 -11.39 -15.84 -10.72
C ASP A 391 -11.94 -14.48 -11.19
N THR A 392 -11.98 -13.47 -10.32
CA THR A 392 -12.34 -12.08 -10.65
C THR A 392 -11.46 -11.50 -11.76
N TRP A 393 -10.14 -11.61 -11.63
CA TRP A 393 -9.19 -11.13 -12.63
C TRP A 393 -9.29 -11.85 -13.96
N TYR A 394 -9.55 -13.16 -13.93
CA TYR A 394 -9.81 -13.94 -15.13
C TYR A 394 -11.09 -13.49 -15.83
N HIS A 395 -12.19 -13.30 -15.07
CA HIS A 395 -13.45 -12.81 -15.63
C HIS A 395 -13.32 -11.41 -16.22
N ALA A 396 -12.62 -10.50 -15.53
CA ALA A 396 -12.31 -9.17 -16.04
C ALA A 396 -11.56 -9.24 -17.38
N SER A 397 -10.53 -10.08 -17.46
CA SER A 397 -9.79 -10.31 -18.72
C SER A 397 -10.70 -10.81 -19.84
N GLN A 398 -11.59 -11.77 -19.56
CA GLN A 398 -12.53 -12.28 -20.57
C GLN A 398 -13.54 -11.23 -21.03
N MET A 399 -14.04 -10.39 -20.11
CA MET A 399 -14.94 -9.28 -20.45
C MET A 399 -14.23 -8.27 -21.35
N VAL A 400 -13.04 -7.83 -20.96
CA VAL A 400 -12.23 -6.88 -21.72
C VAL A 400 -11.89 -7.44 -23.09
N LEU A 401 -11.45 -8.69 -23.19
CA LEU A 401 -11.04 -9.32 -24.45
C LEU A 401 -12.17 -9.44 -25.49
N ARG A 402 -13.42 -9.63 -25.03
CA ARG A 402 -14.58 -9.83 -25.91
C ARG A 402 -15.29 -8.53 -26.28
N ALA A 403 -14.99 -7.44 -25.58
CA ALA A 403 -15.63 -6.16 -25.82
C ALA A 403 -15.24 -5.59 -27.19
N SER A 404 -16.22 -5.09 -27.95
CA SER A 404 -15.97 -4.28 -29.16
C SER A 404 -15.84 -2.79 -28.84
N LYS A 405 -16.36 -2.36 -27.69
CA LYS A 405 -16.33 -1.00 -27.17
C LYS A 405 -16.10 -1.03 -25.66
N ILE A 406 -15.16 -0.25 -25.17
CA ILE A 406 -14.81 -0.12 -23.76
C ILE A 406 -14.91 1.35 -23.38
N ILE A 407 -15.75 1.66 -22.38
CA ILE A 407 -15.90 3.01 -21.84
C ILE A 407 -15.28 3.03 -20.45
N ILE A 408 -14.35 3.94 -20.20
CA ILE A 408 -13.60 4.09 -18.96
C ILE A 408 -13.94 5.46 -18.36
N LEU A 409 -14.49 5.46 -17.15
CA LEU A 409 -15.02 6.66 -16.49
C LEU A 409 -14.19 6.97 -15.24
N GLY A 410 -13.55 8.13 -15.20
CA GLY A 410 -12.84 8.63 -14.01
C GLY A 410 -11.63 7.80 -13.55
N TYR A 411 -11.02 7.02 -14.45
CA TYR A 411 -9.83 6.24 -14.14
C TYR A 411 -8.56 6.97 -14.58
N SER A 412 -7.73 7.38 -13.62
CA SER A 412 -6.59 8.26 -13.85
C SER A 412 -5.36 7.60 -14.50
N PHE A 413 -5.28 6.26 -14.50
CA PHE A 413 -4.09 5.48 -14.90
C PHE A 413 -2.78 5.90 -14.18
N SER A 414 -2.87 6.58 -13.03
CA SER A 414 -1.72 7.13 -12.31
C SER A 414 -0.89 6.03 -11.61
N SER A 415 -1.57 5.20 -10.83
CA SER A 415 -1.13 3.94 -10.23
C SER A 415 -1.62 2.74 -11.04
N ALA A 416 -1.61 2.86 -12.37
CA ALA A 416 -2.26 1.89 -13.26
C ALA A 416 -1.90 0.44 -12.92
N ASP A 417 -2.93 -0.37 -12.68
CA ASP A 417 -2.79 -1.82 -12.57
C ASP A 417 -2.22 -2.34 -13.88
N ASN A 418 -0.93 -2.70 -13.87
CA ASN A 418 -0.28 -3.23 -15.05
C ASN A 418 -1.08 -4.38 -15.65
N TYR A 419 -1.71 -5.20 -14.79
CA TYR A 419 -2.56 -6.31 -15.20
C TYR A 419 -3.80 -5.85 -15.98
N PHE A 420 -4.53 -4.83 -15.53
CA PHE A 420 -5.66 -4.27 -16.28
C PHE A 420 -5.19 -3.60 -17.59
N CYS A 421 -4.07 -2.89 -17.55
CA CYS A 421 -3.48 -2.28 -18.74
C CYS A 421 -3.06 -3.34 -19.78
N ASP A 422 -2.56 -4.49 -19.34
CA ASP A 422 -2.27 -5.63 -20.20
C ASP A 422 -3.54 -6.13 -20.89
N MET A 423 -4.64 -6.29 -20.16
CA MET A 423 -5.94 -6.68 -20.76
C MET A 423 -6.37 -5.69 -21.86
N LEU A 424 -6.25 -4.38 -21.61
CA LEU A 424 -6.58 -3.35 -22.60
C LEU A 424 -5.65 -3.41 -23.82
N ARG A 425 -4.36 -3.74 -23.62
CA ARG A 425 -3.38 -3.89 -24.70
C ARG A 425 -3.69 -5.11 -25.56
N GLU A 426 -4.07 -6.22 -24.95
CA GLU A 426 -4.39 -7.49 -25.62
C GLU A 426 -5.62 -7.40 -26.54
N ASN A 427 -6.65 -6.62 -26.17
CA ASN A 427 -7.79 -6.41 -27.05
C ASN A 427 -7.51 -5.33 -28.10
N HIS A 428 -6.93 -5.71 -29.24
CA HIS A 428 -6.60 -4.79 -30.32
C HIS A 428 -7.80 -4.18 -31.07
N ASP A 429 -8.96 -4.85 -31.02
CA ASP A 429 -10.12 -4.51 -31.85
C ASP A 429 -11.10 -3.54 -31.17
N ALA A 430 -11.08 -3.47 -29.84
CA ALA A 430 -11.97 -2.59 -29.09
C ALA A 430 -11.70 -1.11 -29.37
N GLN A 431 -12.78 -0.36 -29.59
CA GLN A 431 -12.77 1.09 -29.42
C GLN A 431 -12.74 1.42 -27.92
N ILE A 432 -11.78 2.23 -27.49
CA ILE A 432 -11.62 2.63 -26.09
C ILE A 432 -11.97 4.12 -25.97
N ILE A 433 -12.96 4.43 -25.14
CA ILE A 433 -13.36 5.80 -24.82
C ILE A 433 -13.08 6.04 -23.35
N ILE A 434 -12.35 7.10 -23.04
CA ILE A 434 -11.90 7.45 -21.69
C ILE A 434 -12.45 8.83 -21.38
N ILE A 435 -13.12 8.97 -20.25
CA ILE A 435 -13.70 10.23 -19.79
C ILE A 435 -13.07 10.58 -18.46
N ASP A 436 -12.37 11.70 -18.41
CA ASP A 436 -11.71 12.18 -17.20
C ASP A 436 -11.50 13.69 -17.27
N LYS A 437 -11.76 14.39 -16.15
CA LYS A 437 -11.59 15.84 -16.07
C LYS A 437 -10.14 16.30 -16.20
N ASN A 438 -9.17 15.45 -15.85
CA ASN A 438 -7.74 15.75 -15.88
C ASN A 438 -7.09 15.35 -17.20
N MET A 439 -7.58 15.90 -18.32
CA MET A 439 -7.18 15.56 -19.69
C MET A 439 -5.66 15.37 -19.90
N GLU A 440 -4.83 16.28 -19.40
CA GLU A 440 -3.37 16.23 -19.63
C GLU A 440 -2.71 15.05 -18.90
N THR A 441 -3.03 14.89 -17.62
CA THR A 441 -2.48 13.80 -16.80
C THR A 441 -2.94 12.45 -17.34
N THR A 442 -4.25 12.33 -17.62
CA THR A 442 -4.85 11.10 -18.14
C THR A 442 -4.28 10.75 -19.51
N SER A 443 -4.15 11.72 -20.43
CA SER A 443 -3.52 11.50 -21.74
C SER A 443 -2.10 10.94 -21.63
N ARG A 444 -1.27 11.54 -20.77
CA ARG A 444 0.11 11.08 -20.54
C ARG A 444 0.15 9.66 -20.01
N ASN A 445 -0.69 9.36 -19.03
CA ASN A 445 -0.73 8.04 -18.40
C ASN A 445 -1.27 6.98 -19.35
N VAL A 446 -2.33 7.26 -20.10
CA VAL A 446 -2.90 6.36 -21.11
C VAL A 446 -1.89 6.06 -22.22
N CYS A 447 -1.18 7.09 -22.71
CA CYS A 447 -0.16 6.87 -23.74
C CYS A 447 0.96 5.95 -23.25
N ARG A 448 1.41 6.11 -22.00
CA ARG A 448 2.36 5.20 -21.36
C ARG A 448 1.79 3.78 -21.22
N CYS A 449 0.55 3.64 -20.74
CA CYS A 449 -0.08 2.35 -20.48
C CYS A 449 -0.38 1.57 -21.77
N LEU A 450 -0.84 2.24 -22.81
CA LEU A 450 -1.22 1.62 -24.08
C LEU A 450 -0.12 1.71 -25.16
N GLN A 451 1.08 2.19 -24.79
CA GLN A 451 2.23 2.36 -25.68
C GLN A 451 1.90 3.21 -26.93
N LEU A 452 1.17 4.30 -26.73
CA LEU A 452 0.81 5.27 -27.76
C LEU A 452 1.80 6.43 -27.78
N ASP A 453 1.96 7.07 -28.94
CA ASP A 453 2.73 8.30 -29.06
C ASP A 453 1.91 9.49 -28.52
N ALA A 454 2.42 10.10 -27.45
CA ALA A 454 1.76 11.20 -26.76
C ALA A 454 1.55 12.45 -27.63
N ASN A 455 2.35 12.62 -28.69
CA ASN A 455 2.27 13.78 -29.58
C ASN A 455 1.44 13.49 -30.85
N ARG A 456 1.00 12.25 -31.05
CA ARG A 456 0.30 11.82 -32.26
C ARG A 456 -1.18 11.58 -31.99
N TYR A 457 -1.94 12.67 -31.91
CA TYR A 457 -3.39 12.64 -31.78
C TYR A 457 -4.06 13.72 -32.61
N THR A 458 -5.33 13.50 -32.94
CA THR A 458 -6.18 14.57 -33.45
C THR A 458 -6.92 15.22 -32.28
N ARG A 459 -6.87 16.55 -32.22
CA ARG A 459 -7.59 17.34 -31.22
C ARG A 459 -8.89 17.87 -31.81
N GLN A 460 -9.98 17.75 -31.07
CA GLN A 460 -11.29 18.32 -31.38
C GLN A 460 -11.87 18.97 -30.12
N ILE A 461 -12.74 19.96 -30.29
CA ILE A 461 -13.54 20.53 -29.19
C ILE A 461 -15.00 20.30 -29.56
N LYS A 462 -15.77 19.68 -28.66
CA LYS A 462 -17.20 19.40 -28.84
C LYS A 462 -17.91 19.71 -27.53
N ASP A 463 -18.96 20.52 -27.59
CA ASP A 463 -19.80 20.90 -26.43
C ASP A 463 -18.98 21.46 -25.25
N GLY A 464 -17.90 22.20 -25.55
CA GLY A 464 -16.99 22.77 -24.55
C GLY A 464 -15.91 21.81 -24.03
N HIS A 465 -16.01 20.52 -24.35
CA HIS A 465 -15.05 19.49 -23.93
C HIS A 465 -13.96 19.25 -24.99
N GLU A 466 -12.72 19.11 -24.53
CA GLU A 466 -11.62 18.70 -25.39
C GLU A 466 -11.68 17.19 -25.63
N ILE A 467 -11.53 16.78 -26.89
CA ILE A 467 -11.48 15.39 -27.32
C ILE A 467 -10.15 15.13 -28.01
N ARG A 468 -9.41 14.12 -27.54
CA ARG A 468 -8.17 13.64 -28.17
C ARG A 468 -8.36 12.24 -28.70
N LYS A 469 -8.08 12.02 -29.99
CA LYS A 469 -8.15 10.69 -30.61
C LYS A 469 -6.77 10.21 -31.02
N TYR A 470 -6.40 9.03 -30.55
CA TYR A 470 -5.13 8.36 -30.80
C TYR A 470 -5.35 7.13 -31.68
N ASN A 471 -4.66 7.09 -32.82
CA ASN A 471 -4.66 5.96 -33.77
C ASN A 471 -6.06 5.41 -34.13
N ASN A 472 -7.09 6.27 -34.14
CA ASN A 472 -8.51 5.93 -34.36
C ASN A 472 -9.11 4.84 -33.44
N ARG A 473 -8.39 4.43 -32.39
CA ARG A 473 -8.81 3.38 -31.45
C ARG A 473 -9.14 3.95 -30.08
N VAL A 474 -8.35 4.90 -29.59
CA VAL A 474 -8.49 5.47 -28.25
C VAL A 474 -8.97 6.91 -28.35
N THR A 475 -10.08 7.21 -27.68
CA THR A 475 -10.65 8.56 -27.57
C THR A 475 -10.64 8.97 -26.10
N ILE A 476 -10.04 10.13 -25.79
CA ILE A 476 -10.05 10.72 -24.44
C ILE A 476 -10.91 11.98 -24.49
N ILE A 477 -11.86 12.11 -23.56
CA ILE A 477 -12.79 13.23 -23.44
C ILE A 477 -12.55 13.93 -22.10
N GLY A 478 -12.27 15.23 -22.16
CA GLY A 478 -11.98 16.07 -21.00
C GLY A 478 -13.25 16.65 -20.42
N ALA A 479 -13.93 15.89 -19.57
CA ALA A 479 -15.21 16.25 -18.98
C ALA A 479 -15.31 15.78 -17.53
N ASP A 480 -16.12 16.48 -16.73
CA ASP A 480 -16.55 15.93 -15.45
C ASP A 480 -17.59 14.83 -15.70
N LEU A 481 -17.61 13.80 -14.85
CA LEU A 481 -18.56 12.69 -15.00
C LEU A 481 -20.01 13.16 -14.75
N SER A 482 -20.22 14.26 -14.03
CA SER A 482 -21.55 14.88 -13.87
C SER A 482 -22.14 15.40 -15.18
N ASP A 483 -21.30 15.72 -16.16
CA ASP A 483 -21.71 16.42 -17.38
C ASP A 483 -21.97 15.44 -18.54
N ILE A 484 -21.82 14.14 -18.30
CA ILE A 484 -21.86 13.11 -19.33
C ILE A 484 -23.17 12.33 -19.29
N ASN A 485 -23.75 12.17 -20.48
CA ASN A 485 -24.78 11.19 -20.76
C ASN A 485 -24.18 9.99 -21.50
N LEU A 486 -24.29 8.79 -20.93
CA LEU A 486 -23.76 7.56 -21.51
C LEU A 486 -24.41 7.18 -22.85
N ASP A 487 -25.59 7.70 -23.17
CA ASP A 487 -26.24 7.46 -24.47
C ASP A 487 -25.57 8.23 -25.62
N ASP A 488 -24.81 9.29 -25.30
CA ASP A 488 -24.11 10.13 -26.28
C ASP A 488 -22.67 9.64 -26.58
N VAL A 489 -22.22 8.61 -25.87
CA VAL A 489 -20.84 8.09 -25.89
C VAL A 489 -20.81 6.73 -26.56
#